data_AF-A0A554J0T9-F1
#
_entry.id   AF-A0A554J0T9-F1
#
_cell.length_a   1.000
_cell.length_b   1.000
_cell.length_c   1.000
_cell.angle_alpha   90.00
_cell.angle_beta   90.00
_cell.angle_gamma   90.00
#
_symmetry.space_group_name_H-M   'P 1'
#
loop_
_entity.id
_entity.type
_entity.pdbx_description
1 polymer ?
#
loop_
_entity_poly.entity_id
_entity_poly.type
_entity_poly.pdbx_seq_one_letter_code
_entity_poly.pdbx_strand_id
1 'polypeptide(L)'
;MQERGVKIDVAYLKKLSKEYHKKLDALEGEIWRSAGREFNINSPRQLGEVLFSDLHLTAKNMKKTSTGAQSTRESELEKLQGEHPIIEHILEYRGFQKLLSTYIDNIPHMVESDGRLHATFLQAGTTTGRMSSNNPNLQNIPIKTELGNNIRKAFIAEKGFVLAAFDYSQIELRVAAFLSGDPKLIKIFVDGGDVHTAVAAQVFGVSSEKVDKEMRRRAKVINFGILYGMGVNALRQNLGTNRADAEAFFNEYFKTFSVLGEYLEQVKKEARKNGYTTTYFGRRRNFEGLSSHIQYIKAMAERMAMNAPLQGTQSDIIKIAMARIDAYIQKEKLEKDIYLLLQVHDELVYEIKSEQTEKVAPAIKKIMETVLSPKETEGVPIVTGVSVGENWGEMEGYN
;
A
#
# COMPACT_ATOMS: atom_id res chain seq x y z
N MET A 1 -17.92 12.07 5.25
CA MET A 1 -17.36 10.71 5.12
C MET A 1 -18.35 9.64 5.55
N GLN A 2 -18.46 9.30 6.85
CA GLN A 2 -19.24 8.15 7.31
C GLN A 2 -20.73 8.24 6.96
N GLU A 3 -21.36 9.38 7.26
CA GLU A 3 -22.78 9.62 6.94
C GLU A 3 -23.06 9.65 5.44
N ARG A 4 -22.10 10.15 4.63
CA ARG A 4 -22.28 10.21 3.17
C ARG A 4 -22.16 8.83 2.54
N GLY A 5 -21.22 7.99 2.99
CA GLY A 5 -20.91 6.71 2.35
C GLY A 5 -20.42 6.84 0.91
N VAL A 6 -20.10 5.72 0.26
CA VAL A 6 -19.75 5.65 -1.18
C VAL A 6 -20.80 4.84 -1.93
N LYS A 7 -21.24 5.31 -3.10
CA LYS A 7 -22.26 4.62 -3.89
C LYS A 7 -21.69 3.36 -4.53
N ILE A 8 -22.48 2.29 -4.51
CA ILE A 8 -22.08 0.99 -5.05
C ILE A 8 -23.02 0.56 -6.18
N ASP A 9 -22.45 0.18 -7.33
CA ASP A 9 -23.17 -0.54 -8.37
C ASP A 9 -23.32 -2.03 -7.99
N VAL A 10 -24.40 -2.31 -7.26
CA VAL A 10 -24.75 -3.68 -6.82
C VAL A 10 -25.05 -4.59 -8.01
N ALA A 11 -25.61 -4.06 -9.10
CA ALA A 11 -25.94 -4.87 -10.27
C ALA A 11 -24.66 -5.34 -10.98
N TYR A 12 -23.69 -4.45 -11.11
CA TYR A 12 -22.36 -4.77 -11.62
C TYR A 12 -21.65 -5.82 -10.74
N LEU A 13 -21.66 -5.68 -9.40
CA LEU A 13 -21.07 -6.69 -8.51
C LEU A 13 -21.74 -8.06 -8.65
N LYS A 14 -23.07 -8.13 -8.79
CA LYS A 14 -23.78 -9.38 -9.04
C LYS A 14 -23.41 -10.03 -10.37
N LYS A 15 -23.17 -9.23 -11.41
CA LYS A 15 -22.67 -9.73 -12.70
C LYS A 15 -21.25 -10.29 -12.54
N LEU A 16 -20.38 -9.55 -11.86
CA LEU A 16 -18.99 -9.95 -11.60
C LEU A 16 -18.91 -11.23 -10.76
N SER A 17 -19.77 -11.36 -9.74
CA SER A 17 -19.92 -12.57 -8.92
C SER A 17 -20.17 -13.80 -9.79
N LYS A 18 -21.15 -13.75 -10.69
CA LYS A 18 -21.46 -14.87 -11.61
C LYS A 18 -20.29 -15.23 -12.52
N GLU A 19 -19.59 -14.23 -13.05
CA GLU A 19 -18.41 -14.46 -13.90
C GLU A 19 -17.28 -15.14 -13.13
N TYR A 20 -17.00 -14.67 -11.92
CA TYR A 20 -15.87 -15.14 -11.12
C TYR A 20 -16.15 -16.50 -10.50
N HIS A 21 -17.39 -16.80 -10.09
CA HIS A 21 -17.79 -18.16 -9.69
C HIS A 21 -17.61 -19.15 -10.85
N LYS A 22 -18.01 -18.79 -12.08
CA LYS A 22 -17.78 -19.65 -13.25
C LYS A 22 -16.28 -19.94 -13.49
N LYS A 23 -15.41 -18.95 -13.30
CA LYS A 23 -13.95 -19.14 -13.40
C LYS A 23 -13.42 -20.02 -12.27
N LEU A 24 -13.94 -19.82 -11.06
CA LEU A 24 -13.60 -20.60 -9.87
C LEU A 24 -13.96 -22.09 -10.05
N ASP A 25 -15.17 -22.38 -10.54
CA ASP A 25 -15.64 -23.75 -10.83
C ASP A 25 -14.75 -24.45 -11.88
N ALA A 26 -14.33 -23.71 -12.91
CA ALA A 26 -13.42 -24.23 -13.92
C ALA A 26 -12.04 -24.56 -13.33
N LEU A 27 -11.48 -23.66 -12.53
CA LEU A 27 -10.19 -23.88 -11.84
C LEU A 27 -10.27 -25.05 -10.86
N GLU A 28 -11.37 -25.20 -10.13
CA GLU A 28 -11.60 -26.32 -9.23
C GLU A 28 -11.56 -27.65 -9.98
N GLY A 29 -12.23 -27.75 -11.13
CA GLY A 29 -12.17 -28.92 -12.00
C GLY A 29 -10.76 -29.24 -12.51
N GLU A 30 -9.96 -28.23 -12.87
CA GLU A 30 -8.56 -28.41 -13.29
C GLU A 30 -7.66 -28.88 -12.12
N ILE A 31 -7.90 -28.34 -10.91
CA ILE A 31 -7.17 -28.72 -9.70
C ILE A 31 -7.47 -30.17 -9.33
N TRP A 32 -8.74 -30.58 -9.33
CA TRP A 32 -9.12 -31.96 -9.04
C TRP A 32 -8.61 -32.95 -10.08
N ARG A 33 -8.63 -32.58 -11.37
CA ARG A 33 -8.02 -33.40 -12.43
C ARG A 33 -6.53 -33.58 -12.21
N SER A 34 -5.83 -32.51 -11.85
CA SER A 34 -4.40 -32.52 -11.55
C SER A 34 -4.07 -33.32 -10.29
N ALA A 35 -4.96 -33.30 -9.29
CA ALA A 35 -4.82 -34.03 -8.04
C ALA A 35 -5.22 -35.51 -8.14
N GLY A 36 -5.98 -35.89 -9.18
CA GLY A 36 -6.54 -37.23 -9.34
C GLY A 36 -7.71 -37.55 -8.39
N ARG A 37 -8.18 -36.58 -7.60
CA ARG A 37 -9.31 -36.71 -6.68
C ARG A 37 -9.92 -35.37 -6.32
N GLU A 38 -11.18 -35.39 -5.92
CA GLU A 38 -11.85 -34.25 -5.33
C GLU A 38 -11.44 -34.06 -3.87
N PHE A 39 -11.30 -32.79 -3.47
CA PHE A 39 -11.01 -32.39 -2.09
C PHE A 39 -11.37 -30.92 -1.90
N ASN A 40 -11.46 -30.48 -0.64
CA ASN A 40 -11.69 -29.08 -0.32
C ASN A 40 -10.39 -28.26 -0.50
N ILE A 41 -10.31 -27.54 -1.61
CA ILE A 41 -9.16 -26.68 -1.98
C ILE A 41 -8.94 -25.55 -0.95
N ASN A 42 -10.01 -25.11 -0.28
CA ASN A 42 -9.95 -24.09 0.76
C ASN A 42 -9.40 -24.62 2.10
N SER A 43 -9.29 -25.93 2.28
CA SER A 43 -8.70 -26.54 3.48
C SER A 43 -7.18 -26.65 3.34
N PRO A 44 -6.37 -25.87 4.09
CA PRO A 44 -4.91 -25.94 3.99
C PRO A 44 -4.35 -27.33 4.31
N ARG A 45 -5.07 -28.09 5.16
CA ARG A 45 -4.71 -29.47 5.50
C ARG A 45 -4.87 -30.41 4.31
N GLN A 46 -6.05 -30.44 3.70
CA GLN A 46 -6.31 -31.33 2.56
C GLN A 46 -5.45 -30.93 1.36
N LEU A 47 -5.30 -29.63 1.12
CA LEU A 47 -4.41 -29.14 0.08
C LEU A 47 -2.95 -29.54 0.33
N GLY A 48 -2.47 -29.43 1.57
CA GLY A 48 -1.11 -29.84 1.93
C GLY A 48 -0.88 -31.33 1.73
N GLU A 49 -1.87 -32.17 2.05
CA GLU A 49 -1.83 -33.62 1.81
C GLU A 49 -1.70 -33.91 0.30
N VAL A 50 -2.55 -33.32 -0.54
CA VAL A 50 -2.47 -33.49 -2.00
C VAL A 50 -1.11 -33.03 -2.54
N LEU A 51 -0.67 -31.83 -2.19
CA LEU A 51 0.56 -31.27 -2.77
C LEU A 51 1.82 -32.00 -2.32
N PHE A 52 1.91 -32.35 -1.04
CA PHE A 52 3.16 -32.81 -0.45
C PHE A 52 3.21 -34.32 -0.22
N SER A 53 2.07 -34.94 0.06
CA SER A 53 1.97 -36.38 0.27
C SER A 53 1.63 -37.13 -1.02
N ASP A 54 0.64 -36.66 -1.79
CA ASP A 54 0.18 -37.37 -2.99
C ASP A 54 1.07 -37.03 -4.21
N LEU A 55 1.35 -35.74 -4.43
CA LEU A 55 2.13 -35.26 -5.58
C LEU A 55 3.62 -35.07 -5.29
N HIS A 56 4.05 -35.24 -4.04
CA HIS A 56 5.45 -35.13 -3.59
C HIS A 56 6.16 -33.83 -3.99
N LEU A 57 5.43 -32.72 -4.13
CA LEU A 57 6.00 -31.43 -4.51
C LEU A 57 6.81 -30.85 -3.36
N THR A 58 8.06 -30.46 -3.59
CA THR A 58 8.91 -29.88 -2.55
C THR A 58 9.78 -28.77 -3.11
N ALA A 59 9.95 -27.71 -2.32
CA ALA A 59 10.88 -26.63 -2.62
C ALA A 59 11.88 -26.44 -1.46
N LYS A 60 13.08 -25.94 -1.80
CA LYS A 60 14.11 -25.63 -0.80
C LYS A 60 13.60 -24.56 0.17
N ASN A 61 13.86 -24.77 1.47
CA ASN A 61 13.52 -23.83 2.54
C ASN A 61 12.03 -23.49 2.65
N MET A 62 11.16 -24.47 2.38
CA MET A 62 9.75 -24.35 2.68
C MET A 62 9.53 -24.24 4.19
N LYS A 63 8.72 -23.25 4.59
CA LYS A 63 8.36 -23.04 5.99
C LYS A 63 7.32 -24.06 6.43
N LYS A 64 7.36 -24.38 7.72
CA LYS A 64 6.33 -25.17 8.40
C LYS A 64 5.38 -24.25 9.16
N THR A 65 4.15 -24.70 9.29
CA THR A 65 3.14 -24.12 10.18
C THR A 65 3.52 -24.34 11.64
N SER A 66 2.83 -23.69 12.57
CA SER A 66 3.02 -23.91 14.01
C SER A 66 2.78 -25.37 14.45
N THR A 67 2.00 -26.13 13.67
CA THR A 67 1.73 -27.56 13.90
C THR A 67 2.75 -28.48 13.24
N GLY A 68 3.79 -27.93 12.59
CA GLY A 68 4.86 -28.69 11.95
C GLY A 68 4.56 -29.18 10.52
N ALA A 69 3.33 -29.02 10.02
CA ALA A 69 2.98 -29.34 8.64
C ALA A 69 3.61 -28.32 7.66
N GLN A 70 3.93 -28.75 6.44
CA GLN A 70 4.39 -27.84 5.39
C GLN A 70 3.33 -26.78 5.09
N SER A 71 3.76 -25.53 4.96
CA SER A 71 2.87 -24.40 4.78
C SER A 71 2.42 -24.28 3.33
N THR A 72 1.11 -24.24 3.11
CA THR A 72 0.51 -23.91 1.81
C THR A 72 0.21 -22.40 1.70
N ARG A 73 0.99 -21.50 2.32
CA ARG A 73 0.77 -20.05 2.15
C ARG A 73 1.17 -19.63 0.74
N GLU A 74 0.60 -18.53 0.23
CA GLU A 74 0.93 -17.97 -1.10
C GLU A 74 2.46 -17.88 -1.32
N SER A 75 3.18 -17.24 -0.39
CA SER A 75 4.65 -17.13 -0.44
C SER A 75 5.43 -18.45 -0.44
N GLU A 76 4.79 -19.55 -0.02
CA GLU A 76 5.39 -20.89 -0.03
C GLU A 76 5.00 -21.66 -1.29
N LEU A 77 3.78 -21.47 -1.80
CA LEU A 77 3.33 -22.01 -3.09
C LEU A 77 4.05 -21.35 -4.27
N GLU A 78 4.37 -20.05 -4.19
CA GLU A 78 5.19 -19.34 -5.19
C GLU A 78 6.55 -20.02 -5.42
N LYS A 79 7.12 -20.67 -4.40
CA LYS A 79 8.39 -21.40 -4.53
C LYS A 79 8.27 -22.69 -5.34
N LEU A 80 7.04 -23.16 -5.60
CA LEU A 80 6.71 -24.37 -6.35
C LEU A 80 6.19 -24.04 -7.76
N GLN A 81 6.15 -22.76 -8.15
CA GLN A 81 5.74 -22.39 -9.51
C GLN A 81 6.67 -23.02 -10.54
N GLY A 82 6.08 -23.55 -11.62
CA GLY A 82 6.79 -24.30 -12.66
C GLY A 82 7.10 -25.77 -12.32
N GLU A 83 6.93 -26.21 -11.06
CA GLU A 83 7.11 -27.62 -10.70
C GLU A 83 5.91 -28.47 -11.11
N HIS A 84 4.68 -27.92 -11.02
CA HIS A 84 3.46 -28.62 -11.41
C HIS A 84 2.31 -27.64 -11.72
N PRO A 85 1.54 -27.81 -12.82
CA PRO A 85 0.45 -26.89 -13.22
C PRO A 85 -0.62 -26.63 -12.16
N ILE A 86 -0.78 -27.57 -11.23
CA ILE A 86 -1.71 -27.44 -10.10
C ILE A 86 -1.40 -26.20 -9.25
N ILE A 87 -0.14 -25.79 -9.15
CA ILE A 87 0.30 -24.68 -8.30
C ILE A 87 -0.24 -23.35 -8.84
N GLU A 88 -0.13 -23.12 -10.14
CA GLU A 88 -0.66 -21.94 -10.80
C GLU A 88 -2.19 -21.88 -10.66
N HIS A 89 -2.89 -22.99 -10.90
CA HIS A 89 -4.34 -23.06 -10.74
C HIS A 89 -4.77 -22.78 -9.29
N ILE A 90 -4.06 -23.32 -8.28
CA ILE A 90 -4.36 -23.06 -6.86
C ILE A 90 -4.17 -21.58 -6.51
N LEU A 91 -3.08 -20.96 -6.98
CA LEU A 91 -2.81 -19.54 -6.73
C LEU A 91 -3.92 -18.67 -7.34
N GLU A 92 -4.33 -18.97 -8.58
CA GLU A 92 -5.42 -18.27 -9.24
C GLU A 92 -6.76 -18.49 -8.54
N TYR A 93 -7.09 -19.74 -8.19
CA TYR A 93 -8.31 -20.12 -7.46
C TYR A 93 -8.42 -19.34 -6.14
N ARG A 94 -7.33 -19.27 -5.37
CA ARG A 94 -7.31 -18.51 -4.11
C ARG A 94 -7.42 -17.01 -4.32
N GLY A 95 -6.87 -16.50 -5.43
CA GLY A 95 -7.08 -15.14 -5.88
C GLY A 95 -8.57 -14.84 -6.04
N PHE A 96 -9.26 -15.60 -6.88
CA PHE A 96 -10.71 -15.46 -7.09
C PHE A 96 -11.51 -15.63 -5.80
N GLN A 97 -11.26 -16.68 -5.04
CA GLN A 97 -11.98 -16.97 -3.80
C GLN A 97 -11.85 -15.83 -2.77
N LYS A 98 -10.66 -15.25 -2.64
CA LYS A 98 -10.46 -14.09 -1.77
C LYS A 98 -11.24 -12.87 -2.27
N LEU A 99 -11.23 -12.60 -3.57
CA LEU A 99 -11.97 -11.48 -4.15
C LEU A 99 -13.49 -11.63 -3.96
N LEU A 100 -14.01 -12.83 -4.18
CA LEU A 100 -15.41 -13.20 -3.99
C LEU A 100 -15.84 -13.04 -2.54
N SER A 101 -15.21 -13.81 -1.64
CA SER A 101 -15.59 -13.89 -0.22
C SER A 101 -15.39 -12.58 0.54
N THR A 102 -14.37 -11.78 0.19
CA THR A 102 -14.06 -10.56 0.93
C THR A 102 -14.85 -9.36 0.40
N TYR A 103 -15.07 -9.28 -0.92
CA TYR A 103 -15.59 -8.08 -1.56
C TYR A 103 -16.85 -8.34 -2.39
N ILE A 104 -16.76 -9.16 -3.44
CA ILE A 104 -17.78 -9.19 -4.51
C ILE A 104 -19.11 -9.73 -4.00
N ASP A 105 -19.10 -10.79 -3.20
CA ASP A 105 -20.33 -11.39 -2.67
C ASP A 105 -20.77 -10.70 -1.37
N ASN A 106 -19.82 -10.15 -0.60
CA ASN A 106 -20.11 -9.58 0.71
C ASN A 106 -20.60 -8.11 0.65
N ILE A 107 -19.96 -7.25 -0.15
CA ILE A 107 -20.30 -5.82 -0.24
C ILE A 107 -21.79 -5.59 -0.55
N PRO A 108 -22.43 -6.31 -1.49
CA PRO A 108 -23.86 -6.13 -1.78
C PRO A 108 -24.78 -6.28 -0.56
N HIS A 109 -24.41 -7.09 0.44
CA HIS A 109 -25.18 -7.28 1.67
C HIS A 109 -24.95 -6.16 2.71
N MET A 110 -23.91 -5.36 2.53
CA MET A 110 -23.54 -4.25 3.41
C MET A 110 -24.00 -2.88 2.89
N VAL A 111 -24.54 -2.83 1.67
CA VAL A 111 -25.09 -1.61 1.08
C VAL A 111 -26.42 -1.27 1.78
N GLU A 112 -26.54 -0.03 2.23
CA GLU A 112 -27.72 0.45 2.92
C GLU A 112 -28.83 0.88 1.94
N SER A 113 -29.98 1.29 2.47
CA SER A 113 -31.17 1.63 1.66
C SER A 113 -30.98 2.80 0.70
N ASP A 114 -29.98 3.65 0.93
CA ASP A 114 -29.61 4.76 0.06
C ASP A 114 -28.72 4.33 -1.11
N GLY A 115 -28.39 3.04 -1.21
CA GLY A 115 -27.52 2.49 -2.24
C GLY A 115 -26.03 2.75 -1.99
N ARG A 116 -25.67 3.14 -0.76
CA ARG A 116 -24.30 3.48 -0.39
C ARG A 116 -23.75 2.55 0.69
N LEU A 117 -22.43 2.55 0.76
CA LEU A 117 -21.65 1.74 1.69
C LEU A 117 -21.01 2.67 2.72
N HIS A 118 -21.32 2.43 4.00
CA HIS A 118 -20.95 3.30 5.10
C HIS A 118 -19.88 2.64 5.98
N ALA A 119 -18.61 2.88 5.65
CA ALA A 119 -17.52 2.43 6.50
C ALA A 119 -17.37 3.31 7.74
N THR A 120 -16.98 2.71 8.86
CA THR A 120 -16.54 3.43 10.05
C THR A 120 -15.06 3.75 9.93
N PHE A 121 -14.70 5.04 10.03
CA PHE A 121 -13.31 5.49 10.00
C PHE A 121 -12.81 5.75 11.42
N LEU A 122 -11.86 4.95 11.87
CA LEU A 122 -11.27 5.01 13.20
C LEU A 122 -10.05 5.95 13.19
N GLN A 123 -10.21 7.14 13.77
CA GLN A 123 -9.13 8.14 13.81
C GLN A 123 -7.93 7.72 14.67
N ALA A 124 -8.19 6.93 15.72
CA ALA A 124 -7.20 6.33 16.62
C ALA A 124 -7.04 4.81 16.40
N GLY A 125 -7.24 4.34 15.16
CA GLY A 125 -7.23 2.91 14.84
C GLY A 125 -5.83 2.28 14.68
N THR A 126 -4.77 3.08 14.54
CA THR A 126 -3.41 2.58 14.29
C THR A 126 -2.37 3.27 15.17
N THR A 127 -1.27 2.57 15.46
CA THR A 127 -0.19 3.08 16.32
C THR A 127 0.64 4.19 15.68
N THR A 128 0.57 4.37 14.36
CA THR A 128 1.32 5.39 13.61
C THR A 128 0.48 6.62 13.30
N GLY A 129 -0.78 6.66 13.74
CA GLY A 129 -1.67 7.80 13.53
C GLY A 129 -2.41 7.79 12.19
N ARG A 130 -2.24 6.77 11.35
CA ARG A 130 -3.13 6.52 10.20
C ARG A 130 -4.56 6.29 10.69
N MET A 131 -5.55 6.74 9.93
CA MET A 131 -6.91 6.24 10.10
C MET A 131 -6.96 4.79 9.63
N SER A 132 -7.86 4.00 10.20
CA SER A 132 -8.26 2.71 9.64
C SER A 132 -9.76 2.73 9.32
N SER A 133 -10.19 1.82 8.45
CA SER A 133 -11.62 1.62 8.15
C SER A 133 -12.06 0.22 8.53
N ASN A 134 -13.25 0.09 9.08
CA ASN A 134 -13.93 -1.19 9.33
C ASN A 134 -15.41 -1.11 8.97
N ASN A 135 -16.03 -2.28 8.85
CA ASN A 135 -17.46 -2.47 8.55
C ASN A 135 -17.98 -1.69 7.32
N PRO A 136 -17.41 -1.87 6.11
CA PRO A 136 -16.27 -2.72 5.74
C PRO A 136 -14.93 -1.96 5.71
N ASN A 137 -13.83 -2.69 5.55
CA ASN A 137 -12.52 -2.07 5.37
C ASN A 137 -12.30 -1.61 3.93
N LEU A 138 -12.59 -0.33 3.67
CA LEU A 138 -12.45 0.32 2.36
C LEU A 138 -11.01 0.74 2.01
N GLN A 139 -10.08 0.73 2.96
CA GLN A 139 -8.68 1.00 2.68
C GLN A 139 -7.97 -0.16 1.97
N ASN A 140 -8.54 -1.36 2.03
CA ASN A 140 -7.94 -2.58 1.47
C ASN A 140 -8.52 -2.98 0.10
N ILE A 141 -9.33 -2.13 -0.53
CA ILE A 141 -9.92 -2.45 -1.84
C ILE A 141 -8.81 -2.67 -2.87
N PRO A 142 -8.73 -3.86 -3.50
CA PRO A 142 -7.64 -4.23 -4.40
C PRO A 142 -7.47 -3.27 -5.59
N ILE A 143 -6.22 -3.04 -6.01
CA ILE A 143 -5.88 -2.19 -7.17
C ILE A 143 -4.82 -2.80 -8.09
N LYS A 144 -3.94 -3.67 -7.56
CA LYS A 144 -2.71 -4.08 -8.25
C LYS A 144 -2.94 -5.04 -9.43
N THR A 145 -4.07 -5.73 -9.46
CA THR A 145 -4.42 -6.69 -10.51
C THR A 145 -5.66 -6.21 -11.24
N GLU A 146 -5.79 -6.56 -12.52
CA GLU A 146 -7.00 -6.27 -13.31
C GLU A 146 -8.26 -6.81 -12.62
N LEU A 147 -8.17 -8.05 -12.09
CA LEU A 147 -9.27 -8.67 -11.34
C LEU A 147 -9.68 -7.83 -10.11
N GLY A 148 -8.71 -7.25 -9.42
CA GLY A 148 -8.95 -6.35 -8.29
C GLY A 148 -9.50 -5.00 -8.72
N ASN A 149 -8.97 -4.44 -9.81
CA ASN A 149 -9.46 -3.18 -10.37
C ASN A 149 -10.92 -3.27 -10.82
N ASN A 150 -11.36 -4.43 -11.32
CA ASN A 150 -12.76 -4.67 -11.65
C ASN A 150 -13.69 -4.46 -10.45
N ILE A 151 -13.23 -4.69 -9.21
CA ILE A 151 -14.04 -4.41 -8.01
C ILE A 151 -14.17 -2.90 -7.79
N ARG A 152 -13.11 -2.12 -8.02
CA ARG A 152 -13.13 -0.65 -7.91
C ARG A 152 -14.13 -0.01 -8.86
N LYS A 153 -14.41 -0.61 -10.02
CA LYS A 153 -15.44 -0.14 -10.95
C LYS A 153 -16.86 -0.13 -10.35
N ALA A 154 -17.10 -0.93 -9.31
CA ALA A 154 -18.38 -0.91 -8.59
C ALA A 154 -18.55 0.33 -7.70
N PHE A 155 -17.46 1.04 -7.37
CA PHE A 155 -17.51 2.26 -6.56
C PHE A 155 -17.71 3.44 -7.50
N ILE A 156 -18.93 3.99 -7.50
CA ILE A 156 -19.37 4.97 -8.49
C ILE A 156 -19.72 6.31 -7.83
N ALA A 157 -19.75 7.38 -8.63
CA ALA A 157 -20.30 8.66 -8.21
C ALA A 157 -21.84 8.65 -8.21
N GLU A 158 -22.44 9.51 -7.38
CA GLU A 158 -23.84 9.89 -7.53
C GLU A 158 -24.11 10.59 -8.87
N LYS A 159 -25.34 10.51 -9.38
CA LYS A 159 -25.71 11.16 -10.64
C LYS A 159 -25.48 12.68 -10.55
N GLY A 160 -24.77 13.23 -11.54
CA GLY A 160 -24.38 14.65 -11.57
C GLY A 160 -23.12 14.97 -10.77
N PHE A 161 -22.46 13.95 -10.22
CA PHE A 161 -21.16 14.02 -9.57
C PHE A 161 -20.14 13.17 -10.33
N VAL A 162 -18.88 13.41 -10.04
CA VAL A 162 -17.73 12.56 -10.40
C VAL A 162 -16.98 12.21 -9.12
N LEU A 163 -16.24 11.11 -9.16
CA LEU A 163 -15.25 10.83 -8.15
C LEU A 163 -13.93 11.51 -8.53
N ALA A 164 -13.28 12.13 -7.56
CA ALA A 164 -11.97 12.77 -7.71
C ALA A 164 -11.02 12.25 -6.63
N ALA A 165 -9.97 11.54 -7.04
CA ALA A 165 -8.92 11.04 -6.15
C ALA A 165 -7.71 11.99 -6.16
N PHE A 166 -7.22 12.31 -4.97
CA PHE A 166 -6.03 13.13 -4.75
C PHE A 166 -5.01 12.30 -3.98
N ASP A 167 -3.92 11.91 -4.63
CA ASP A 167 -2.90 11.02 -4.07
C ASP A 167 -1.54 11.70 -4.01
N TYR A 168 -0.88 11.65 -2.86
CA TYR A 168 0.47 12.21 -2.76
C TYR A 168 1.49 11.35 -3.48
N SER A 169 2.23 11.96 -4.41
CA SER A 169 3.29 11.26 -5.13
C SER A 169 4.48 10.99 -4.23
N GLN A 170 4.68 9.72 -3.85
CA GLN A 170 5.88 9.22 -3.15
C GLN A 170 6.15 9.94 -1.82
N ILE A 171 5.09 10.29 -1.09
CA ILE A 171 5.18 11.12 0.12
C ILE A 171 6.11 10.56 1.19
N GLU A 172 6.16 9.24 1.38
CA GLU A 172 7.05 8.65 2.40
C GLU A 172 8.54 8.92 2.11
N LEU A 173 8.94 8.89 0.83
CA LEU A 173 10.31 9.22 0.44
C LEU A 173 10.59 10.73 0.51
N ARG A 174 9.59 11.58 0.19
CA ARG A 174 9.72 13.03 0.36
C ARG A 174 9.88 13.40 1.84
N VAL A 175 9.09 12.75 2.71
CA VAL A 175 9.20 12.86 4.17
C VAL A 175 10.57 12.41 4.65
N ALA A 176 11.07 11.27 4.14
CA ALA A 176 12.42 10.83 4.47
C ALA A 176 13.49 11.84 4.05
N ALA A 177 13.35 12.45 2.87
CA ALA A 177 14.29 13.44 2.34
C ALA A 177 14.37 14.69 3.22
N PHE A 178 13.25 15.31 3.57
CA PHE A 178 13.29 16.55 4.36
C PHE A 178 13.53 16.30 5.85
N LEU A 179 13.11 15.14 6.41
CA LEU A 179 13.42 14.82 7.80
C LEU A 179 14.89 14.44 8.01
N SER A 180 15.51 13.78 7.02
CA SER A 180 16.94 13.49 7.10
C SER A 180 17.80 14.70 6.75
N GLY A 181 17.32 15.60 5.88
CA GLY A 181 18.15 16.67 5.32
C GLY A 181 19.18 16.16 4.30
N ASP A 182 18.98 14.97 3.72
CA ASP A 182 19.97 14.38 2.80
C ASP A 182 20.02 15.17 1.48
N PRO A 183 21.15 15.84 1.14
CA PRO A 183 21.20 16.77 0.04
C PRO A 183 21.01 16.10 -1.33
N LYS A 184 21.45 14.84 -1.48
CA LYS A 184 21.26 14.11 -2.75
C LYS A 184 19.80 13.70 -2.91
N LEU A 185 19.17 13.21 -1.83
CA LEU A 185 17.77 12.81 -1.88
C LEU A 185 16.85 14.02 -2.07
N ILE A 186 17.13 15.15 -1.41
CA ILE A 186 16.43 16.42 -1.62
C ILE A 186 16.58 16.85 -3.09
N LYS A 187 17.81 16.85 -3.62
CA LYS A 187 18.07 17.23 -5.01
C LYS A 187 17.28 16.38 -6.01
N ILE A 188 17.18 15.07 -5.80
CA ILE A 188 16.38 14.17 -6.65
C ILE A 188 14.92 14.66 -6.75
N PHE A 189 14.32 15.11 -5.65
CA PHE A 189 12.95 15.60 -5.67
C PHE A 189 12.80 17.02 -6.23
N VAL A 190 13.79 17.89 -6.01
CA VAL A 190 13.83 19.26 -6.54
C VAL A 190 14.00 19.25 -8.06
N ASP A 191 14.87 18.39 -8.58
CA ASP A 191 15.10 18.22 -10.02
C ASP A 191 13.88 17.58 -10.72
N GLY A 192 13.04 16.87 -9.96
CA GLY A 192 11.83 16.22 -10.46
C GLY A 192 12.10 14.91 -11.22
N GLY A 193 11.09 14.42 -11.94
CA GLY A 193 11.17 13.18 -12.71
C GLY A 193 10.94 11.90 -11.91
N ASP A 194 11.45 10.78 -12.42
CA ASP A 194 11.28 9.46 -11.80
C ASP A 194 12.32 9.23 -10.70
N VAL A 195 11.86 9.23 -9.45
CA VAL A 195 12.71 9.09 -8.26
C VAL A 195 13.39 7.72 -8.18
N HIS A 196 12.74 6.65 -8.64
CA HIS A 196 13.38 5.33 -8.63
C HIS A 196 14.51 5.27 -9.65
N THR A 197 14.32 5.90 -10.82
CA THR A 197 15.36 6.06 -11.83
C THR A 197 16.50 6.93 -11.31
N ALA A 198 16.20 8.07 -10.70
CA ALA A 198 17.22 8.98 -10.17
C ALA A 198 18.01 8.34 -9.02
N VAL A 199 17.35 7.62 -8.11
CA VAL A 199 18.03 6.84 -7.07
C VAL A 199 18.90 5.74 -7.69
N ALA A 200 18.38 5.01 -8.68
CA ALA A 200 19.17 4.00 -9.38
C ALA A 200 20.43 4.60 -10.01
N ALA A 201 20.30 5.73 -10.72
CA ALA A 201 21.41 6.44 -11.34
C ALA A 201 22.51 6.78 -10.31
N GLN A 202 22.12 7.31 -9.14
CA GLN A 202 23.05 7.64 -8.06
C GLN A 202 23.73 6.41 -7.47
N VAL A 203 22.98 5.34 -7.17
CA VAL A 203 23.52 4.14 -6.50
C VAL A 203 24.38 3.29 -7.44
N PHE A 204 24.02 3.21 -8.73
CA PHE A 204 24.79 2.45 -9.73
C PHE A 204 25.89 3.28 -10.39
N GLY A 205 25.97 4.59 -10.12
CA GLY A 205 26.97 5.48 -10.72
C GLY A 205 26.81 5.64 -12.24
N VAL A 206 25.58 5.63 -12.74
CA VAL A 206 25.24 5.76 -14.17
C VAL A 206 24.36 6.99 -14.40
N SER A 207 24.27 7.47 -15.65
CA SER A 207 23.32 8.53 -15.98
C SER A 207 21.88 7.98 -16.00
N SER A 208 20.89 8.84 -15.77
CA SER A 208 19.46 8.44 -15.71
C SER A 208 18.99 7.74 -16.99
N GLU A 209 19.55 8.07 -18.14
CA GLU A 209 19.22 7.46 -19.44
C GLU A 209 19.77 6.03 -19.58
N LYS A 210 20.79 5.69 -18.80
CA LYS A 210 21.41 4.36 -18.78
C LYS A 210 20.80 3.43 -17.72
N VAL A 211 19.84 3.92 -16.94
CA VAL A 211 19.11 3.10 -15.97
C VAL A 211 18.16 2.17 -16.72
N ASP A 212 18.45 0.88 -16.66
CA ASP A 212 17.55 -0.13 -17.19
C ASP A 212 16.37 -0.44 -16.25
N LYS A 213 15.42 -1.25 -16.73
CA LYS A 213 14.23 -1.65 -15.96
C LYS A 213 14.59 -2.40 -14.68
N GLU A 214 15.68 -3.17 -14.68
CA GLU A 214 16.08 -3.97 -13.52
C GLU A 214 16.75 -3.09 -12.46
N MET A 215 17.62 -2.15 -12.84
CA MET A 215 18.18 -1.14 -11.96
C MET A 215 17.06 -0.32 -11.28
N ARG A 216 16.07 0.13 -12.05
CA ARG A 216 14.90 0.83 -11.51
C ARG A 216 14.08 -0.04 -10.56
N ARG A 217 13.88 -1.32 -10.89
CA ARG A 217 13.19 -2.29 -10.02
C ARG A 217 13.93 -2.47 -8.69
N ARG A 218 15.25 -2.66 -8.74
CA ARG A 218 16.10 -2.79 -7.54
C ARG A 218 16.04 -1.53 -6.67
N ALA A 219 16.13 -0.35 -7.27
CA ALA A 219 15.99 0.94 -6.58
C ALA A 219 14.61 1.10 -5.91
N LYS A 220 13.54 0.68 -6.59
CA LYS A 220 12.19 0.66 -6.00
C LYS A 220 12.13 -0.24 -4.75
N VAL A 221 12.65 -1.46 -4.83
CA VAL A 221 12.64 -2.42 -3.72
C VAL A 221 13.39 -1.87 -2.51
N ILE A 222 14.59 -1.32 -2.70
CA ILE A 222 15.40 -0.79 -1.60
C ILE A 222 14.80 0.48 -1.00
N ASN A 223 14.26 1.39 -1.82
CA ASN A 223 13.61 2.61 -1.34
C ASN A 223 12.45 2.29 -0.41
N PHE A 224 11.54 1.40 -0.81
CA PHE A 224 10.46 0.99 0.08
C PHE A 224 11.02 0.22 1.27
N GLY A 225 11.87 -0.78 1.05
CA GLY A 225 12.37 -1.65 2.10
C GLY A 225 13.09 -0.90 3.22
N ILE A 226 14.00 0.00 2.89
CA ILE A 226 14.84 0.69 3.88
C ILE A 226 14.03 1.63 4.77
N LEU A 227 13.02 2.33 4.23
CA LEU A 227 12.12 3.16 5.05
C LEU A 227 11.37 2.34 6.11
N TYR A 228 11.26 1.02 5.92
CA TYR A 228 10.67 0.07 6.87
C TYR A 228 11.71 -0.72 7.70
N GLY A 229 12.98 -0.30 7.69
CA GLY A 229 14.05 -0.96 8.45
C GLY A 229 14.42 -2.34 7.89
N MET A 230 14.25 -2.57 6.59
CA MET A 230 14.68 -3.80 5.91
C MET A 230 16.19 -3.96 5.99
N GLY A 231 16.66 -5.09 6.53
CA GLY A 231 18.08 -5.45 6.48
C GLY A 231 18.45 -6.27 5.23
N VAL A 232 19.74 -6.52 5.06
CA VAL A 232 20.34 -7.25 3.91
C VAL A 232 19.62 -8.56 3.58
N ASN A 233 19.24 -9.36 4.57
CA ASN A 233 18.57 -10.65 4.32
C ASN A 233 17.19 -10.50 3.68
N ALA A 234 16.42 -9.50 4.08
CA ALA A 234 15.11 -9.23 3.51
C ALA A 234 15.26 -8.56 2.13
N LEU A 235 16.24 -7.68 1.97
CA LEU A 235 16.59 -7.11 0.67
C LEU A 235 16.96 -8.22 -0.34
N ARG A 236 17.81 -9.16 0.06
CA ARG A 236 18.19 -10.33 -0.74
C ARG A 236 16.98 -11.10 -1.27
N GLN A 237 16.00 -11.37 -0.40
CA GLN A 237 14.78 -12.09 -0.77
C GLN A 237 13.94 -11.30 -1.78
N ASN A 238 13.74 -10.00 -1.57
CA ASN A 238 12.94 -9.16 -2.47
C ASN A 238 13.63 -8.87 -3.80
N LEU A 239 14.97 -8.85 -3.82
CA LEU A 239 15.74 -8.70 -5.06
C LEU A 239 15.86 -10.01 -5.84
N GLY A 240 15.72 -11.16 -5.18
CA GLY A 240 15.95 -12.46 -5.81
C GLY A 240 17.44 -12.73 -6.10
N THR A 241 18.34 -12.18 -5.30
CA THR A 241 19.80 -12.26 -5.53
C THR A 241 20.56 -13.01 -4.41
N ASN A 242 21.88 -13.14 -4.53
CA ASN A 242 22.75 -13.69 -3.49
C ASN A 242 23.01 -12.67 -2.36
N ARG A 243 23.54 -13.13 -1.23
CA ARG A 243 23.76 -12.25 -0.07
C ARG A 243 24.80 -11.16 -0.33
N ALA A 244 25.89 -11.48 -1.04
CA ALA A 244 26.97 -10.54 -1.31
C ALA A 244 26.47 -9.35 -2.16
N ASP A 245 25.68 -9.62 -3.20
CA ASP A 245 25.11 -8.56 -4.05
C ASP A 245 24.09 -7.70 -3.31
N ALA A 246 23.27 -8.31 -2.46
CA ALA A 246 22.32 -7.58 -1.62
C ALA A 246 23.04 -6.69 -0.60
N GLU A 247 24.13 -7.19 0.00
CA GLU A 247 24.95 -6.46 0.95
C GLU A 247 25.71 -5.30 0.29
N ALA A 248 26.33 -5.55 -0.87
CA ALA A 248 26.98 -4.51 -1.67
C ALA A 248 26.00 -3.40 -2.05
N PHE A 249 24.80 -3.76 -2.51
CA PHE A 249 23.77 -2.78 -2.87
C PHE A 249 23.25 -1.99 -1.66
N PHE A 250 23.05 -2.66 -0.53
CA PHE A 250 22.66 -2.02 0.72
C PHE A 250 23.71 -1.00 1.18
N ASN A 251 24.99 -1.38 1.14
CA ASN A 251 26.09 -0.53 1.56
C ASN A 251 26.27 0.66 0.60
N GLU A 252 26.20 0.45 -0.71
CA GLU A 252 26.33 1.54 -1.68
C GLU A 252 25.17 2.53 -1.57
N TYR A 253 23.96 2.05 -1.27
CA TYR A 253 22.82 2.93 -1.01
C TYR A 253 23.07 3.87 0.17
N PHE A 254 23.48 3.33 1.33
CA PHE A 254 23.75 4.16 2.51
C PHE A 254 25.03 4.98 2.41
N LYS A 255 25.99 4.57 1.59
CA LYS A 255 27.13 5.40 1.23
C LYS A 255 26.71 6.57 0.33
N THR A 256 25.76 6.32 -0.56
CA THR A 256 25.20 7.36 -1.44
C THR A 256 24.38 8.36 -0.64
N PHE A 257 23.45 7.88 0.19
CA PHE A 257 22.55 8.67 1.05
C PHE A 257 22.97 8.55 2.52
N SER A 258 24.17 9.02 2.83
CA SER A 258 24.78 8.87 4.16
C SER A 258 24.02 9.61 5.25
N VAL A 259 23.51 10.80 4.94
CA VAL A 259 22.76 11.63 5.88
C VAL A 259 21.41 10.97 6.21
N LEU A 260 20.77 10.31 5.23
CA LEU A 260 19.61 9.46 5.51
C LEU A 260 19.95 8.30 6.46
N GLY A 261 21.09 7.63 6.26
CA GLY A 261 21.56 6.57 7.15
C GLY A 261 21.80 7.06 8.58
N GLU A 262 22.46 8.20 8.73
CA GLU A 262 22.72 8.85 10.02
C GLU A 262 21.42 9.23 10.74
N TYR A 263 20.46 9.81 10.00
CA TYR A 263 19.13 10.12 10.53
C TYR A 263 18.42 8.86 11.08
N LEU A 264 18.40 7.77 10.31
CA LEU A 264 17.73 6.53 10.74
C LEU A 264 18.40 5.90 11.98
N GLU A 265 19.73 5.94 12.07
CA GLU A 265 20.44 5.50 13.27
C GLU A 265 20.21 6.43 14.47
N GLN A 266 20.07 7.73 14.25
CA GLN A 266 19.71 8.69 15.29
C GLN A 266 18.31 8.41 15.84
N VAL A 267 17.32 8.18 14.96
CA VAL A 267 15.96 7.78 15.37
C VAL A 267 15.98 6.53 16.23
N LYS A 268 16.77 5.51 15.88
CA LYS A 268 16.93 4.30 16.71
C LYS A 268 17.54 4.60 18.08
N LYS A 269 18.58 5.43 18.14
CA LYS A 269 19.23 5.83 19.40
C LYS A 269 18.26 6.58 20.31
N GLU A 270 17.51 7.53 19.76
CA GLU A 270 16.50 8.29 20.49
C GLU A 270 15.36 7.40 20.96
N ALA A 271 14.88 6.48 20.12
CA ALA A 271 13.86 5.52 20.50
C ALA A 271 14.30 4.64 21.67
N ARG A 272 15.55 4.13 21.65
CA ARG A 272 16.12 3.34 22.75
C ARG A 272 16.27 4.14 24.04
N LYS A 273 16.66 5.41 23.93
CA LYS A 273 16.86 6.30 25.08
C LYS A 273 15.53 6.72 25.72
N ASN A 274 14.56 7.09 24.90
CA ASN A 274 13.31 7.71 25.36
C ASN A 274 12.17 6.69 25.52
N GLY A 275 12.28 5.51 24.90
CA GLY A 275 11.20 4.52 24.82
C GLY A 275 10.15 4.84 23.74
N TYR A 276 10.29 5.95 23.02
CA TYR A 276 9.36 6.42 22.00
C TYR A 276 10.04 7.20 20.87
N THR A 277 9.32 7.36 19.77
CA THR A 277 9.68 8.27 18.67
C THR A 277 8.63 9.36 18.49
N THR A 278 8.99 10.48 17.87
CA THR A 278 8.06 11.57 17.49
C THR A 278 7.99 11.78 15.98
N THR A 279 6.83 12.21 15.48
CA THR A 279 6.69 12.77 14.12
C THR A 279 7.19 14.20 14.06
N TYR A 280 7.26 14.80 12.87
CA TYR A 280 7.54 16.22 12.67
C TYR A 280 6.64 17.13 13.52
N PHE A 281 5.36 16.77 13.65
CA PHE A 281 4.36 17.51 14.41
C PHE A 281 4.29 17.10 15.91
N GLY A 282 5.22 16.27 16.38
CA GLY A 282 5.32 15.90 17.79
C GLY A 282 4.44 14.74 18.24
N ARG A 283 3.75 14.02 17.33
CA ARG A 283 2.99 12.81 17.69
C ARG A 283 3.94 11.72 18.18
N ARG A 284 3.67 11.15 19.36
CA ARG A 284 4.51 10.11 19.98
C ARG A 284 4.00 8.69 19.68
N ARG A 285 4.92 7.74 19.52
CA ARG A 285 4.66 6.29 19.55
C ARG A 285 5.64 5.60 20.50
N ASN A 286 5.11 4.88 21.51
CA ASN A 286 5.92 4.13 22.48
C ASN A 286 6.25 2.72 21.95
N PHE A 287 7.38 2.15 22.37
CA PHE A 287 7.83 0.82 21.98
C PHE A 287 8.34 0.01 23.17
N GLU A 288 7.44 -0.75 23.79
CA GLU A 288 7.79 -1.64 24.91
C GLU A 288 8.86 -2.68 24.54
N GLY A 289 8.84 -3.17 23.30
CA GLY A 289 9.80 -4.16 22.84
C GLY A 289 11.27 -3.71 22.84
N LEU A 290 11.55 -2.40 22.94
CA LEU A 290 12.93 -1.88 22.98
C LEU A 290 13.69 -2.26 24.25
N SER A 291 12.98 -2.49 25.37
CA SER A 291 13.57 -2.93 26.64
C SER A 291 13.67 -4.46 26.75
N SER A 292 13.15 -5.22 25.78
CA SER A 292 13.13 -6.67 25.83
C SER A 292 14.54 -7.28 25.82
N HIS A 293 14.77 -8.28 26.68
CA HIS A 293 15.97 -9.11 26.65
C HIS A 293 16.02 -10.07 25.44
N ILE A 294 14.88 -10.28 24.76
CA ILE A 294 14.77 -11.15 23.60
C ILE A 294 15.17 -10.37 22.34
N GLN A 295 16.31 -10.75 21.74
CA GLN A 295 16.90 -10.04 20.59
C GLN A 295 15.95 -9.88 19.40
N TYR A 296 15.12 -10.89 19.12
CA TYR A 296 14.14 -10.82 18.03
C TYR A 296 13.07 -9.74 18.27
N ILE A 297 12.54 -9.65 19.50
CA ILE A 297 11.53 -8.65 19.89
C ILE A 297 12.14 -7.25 19.82
N LYS A 298 13.35 -7.10 20.35
CA LYS A 298 14.09 -5.84 20.31
C LYS A 298 14.36 -5.36 18.88
N ALA A 299 14.86 -6.25 18.02
CA ALA A 299 15.10 -5.93 16.62
C ALA A 299 13.80 -5.59 15.86
N MET A 300 12.68 -6.23 16.21
CA MET A 300 11.38 -5.88 15.65
C MET A 300 10.91 -4.49 16.10
N ALA A 301 11.07 -4.16 17.38
CA ALA A 301 10.75 -2.84 17.91
C ALA A 301 11.61 -1.74 17.27
N GLU A 302 12.90 -1.98 17.04
CA GLU A 302 13.79 -1.03 16.37
C GLU A 302 13.37 -0.75 14.93
N ARG A 303 12.97 -1.78 14.16
CA ARG A 303 12.44 -1.58 12.81
C ARG A 303 11.16 -0.75 12.81
N MET A 304 10.27 -1.02 13.76
CA MET A 304 9.04 -0.24 13.91
C MET A 304 9.31 1.21 14.32
N ALA A 305 10.34 1.44 15.14
CA ALA A 305 10.76 2.77 15.58
C ALA A 305 11.33 3.60 14.43
N MET A 306 12.16 3.00 13.55
CA MET A 306 12.68 3.70 12.37
C MET A 306 11.57 4.22 11.45
N ASN A 307 10.54 3.40 11.24
CA ASN A 307 9.46 3.76 10.31
C ASN A 307 8.45 4.76 10.89
N ALA A 308 8.27 4.76 12.22
CA ALA A 308 7.18 5.50 12.86
C ALA A 308 7.21 7.02 12.63
N PRO A 309 8.35 7.73 12.70
CA PRO A 309 8.42 9.16 12.35
C PRO A 309 8.02 9.45 10.91
N LEU A 310 8.46 8.61 9.97
CA LEU A 310 8.21 8.79 8.54
C LEU A 310 6.72 8.61 8.22
N GLN A 311 6.18 7.45 8.57
CA GLN A 311 4.78 7.11 8.32
C GLN A 311 3.82 7.99 9.15
N GLY A 312 4.20 8.32 10.38
CA GLY A 312 3.40 9.18 11.24
C GLY A 312 3.35 10.62 10.73
N THR A 313 4.47 11.16 10.25
CA THR A 313 4.50 12.50 9.65
C THR A 313 3.65 12.57 8.39
N GLN A 314 3.69 11.56 7.51
CA GLN A 314 2.74 11.45 6.39
C GLN A 314 1.29 11.46 6.88
N SER A 315 0.98 10.71 7.94
CA SER A 315 -0.36 10.62 8.51
C SER A 315 -0.84 11.96 9.10
N ASP A 316 0.08 12.74 9.68
CA ASP A 316 -0.19 14.07 10.17
C ASP A 316 -0.45 15.04 9.00
N ILE A 317 0.37 15.00 7.95
CA ILE A 317 0.22 15.83 6.75
C ILE A 317 -1.17 15.66 6.13
N ILE A 318 -1.60 14.42 5.88
CA ILE A 318 -2.91 14.19 5.24
C ILE A 318 -4.07 14.60 6.15
N LYS A 319 -3.96 14.43 7.47
CA LYS A 319 -5.00 14.88 8.42
C LYS A 319 -5.10 16.41 8.46
N ILE A 320 -3.97 17.12 8.39
CA ILE A 320 -3.97 18.58 8.29
C ILE A 320 -4.54 19.00 6.93
N ALA A 321 -4.21 18.31 5.84
CA ALA A 321 -4.80 18.56 4.53
C ALA A 321 -6.32 18.43 4.57
N MET A 322 -6.84 17.34 5.13
CA MET A 322 -8.29 17.12 5.30
C MET A 322 -8.94 18.29 6.03
N ALA A 323 -8.38 18.74 7.15
CA ALA A 323 -8.92 19.86 7.92
C ALA A 323 -8.88 21.20 7.14
N ARG A 324 -7.80 21.44 6.38
CA ARG A 324 -7.67 22.66 5.55
C ARG A 324 -8.62 22.65 4.35
N ILE A 325 -8.82 21.48 3.73
CA ILE A 325 -9.78 21.31 2.63
C ILE A 325 -11.20 21.53 3.14
N ASP A 326 -11.55 20.97 4.30
CA ASP A 326 -12.87 21.18 4.92
C ASP A 326 -13.13 22.68 5.20
N ALA A 327 -12.15 23.39 5.76
CA ALA A 327 -12.23 24.83 5.96
C ALA A 327 -12.38 25.62 4.64
N TYR A 328 -11.73 25.19 3.57
CA TYR A 328 -11.90 25.77 2.23
C TYR A 328 -13.32 25.56 1.70
N ILE A 329 -13.86 24.34 1.82
CA ILE A 329 -15.21 24.00 1.37
C ILE A 329 -16.24 24.87 2.10
N GLN A 330 -16.11 25.02 3.42
CA GLN A 330 -17.00 25.87 4.21
C GLN A 330 -16.92 27.35 3.83
N LYS A 331 -15.70 27.86 3.63
CA LYS A 331 -15.47 29.26 3.23
C LYS A 331 -16.09 29.58 1.87
N GLU A 332 -15.96 28.66 0.91
CA GLU A 332 -16.51 28.82 -0.44
C GLU A 332 -18.00 28.44 -0.55
N LYS A 333 -18.61 27.95 0.54
CA LYS A 333 -20.00 27.48 0.61
C LYS A 333 -20.31 26.33 -0.36
N LEU A 334 -19.39 25.38 -0.47
CA LEU A 334 -19.44 24.24 -1.39
C LEU A 334 -19.83 22.92 -0.70
N GLU A 335 -20.39 22.97 0.51
CA GLU A 335 -20.73 21.79 1.33
C GLU A 335 -21.78 20.88 0.67
N LYS A 336 -22.52 21.41 -0.31
CA LYS A 336 -23.53 20.65 -1.09
C LYS A 336 -22.97 20.05 -2.38
N ASP A 337 -21.78 20.49 -2.79
CA ASP A 337 -21.19 20.14 -4.08
C ASP A 337 -19.97 19.23 -3.93
N ILE A 338 -19.37 19.14 -2.74
CA ILE A 338 -18.13 18.39 -2.48
C ILE A 338 -18.28 17.56 -1.22
N TYR A 339 -18.03 16.25 -1.34
CA TYR A 339 -18.08 15.33 -0.21
C TYR A 339 -16.81 14.48 -0.14
N LEU A 340 -16.08 14.55 0.98
CA LEU A 340 -15.02 13.56 1.25
C LEU A 340 -15.67 12.21 1.53
N LEU A 341 -15.36 11.22 0.68
CA LEU A 341 -15.88 9.86 0.81
C LEU A 341 -14.90 8.97 1.58
N LEU A 342 -13.66 8.87 1.09
CA LEU A 342 -12.66 7.91 1.57
C LEU A 342 -11.33 8.58 1.85
N GLN A 343 -10.63 8.06 2.85
CA GLN A 343 -9.20 8.29 3.05
C GLN A 343 -8.50 6.94 3.01
N VAL A 344 -7.62 6.76 2.03
CA VAL A 344 -6.91 5.50 1.75
C VAL A 344 -5.42 5.79 1.76
N HIS A 345 -4.78 5.60 2.92
CA HIS A 345 -3.36 5.89 3.12
C HIS A 345 -3.00 7.36 2.85
N ASP A 346 -2.40 7.68 1.70
CA ASP A 346 -2.07 9.02 1.20
C ASP A 346 -3.11 9.60 0.24
N GLU A 347 -4.13 8.82 -0.13
CA GLU A 347 -5.17 9.21 -1.08
C GLU A 347 -6.42 9.73 -0.36
N LEU A 348 -6.98 10.82 -0.87
CA LEU A 348 -8.32 11.32 -0.53
C LEU A 348 -9.25 11.16 -1.73
N VAL A 349 -10.37 10.48 -1.55
CA VAL A 349 -11.39 10.32 -2.60
C VAL A 349 -12.60 11.18 -2.26
N TYR A 350 -12.86 12.16 -3.12
CA TYR A 350 -14.02 13.04 -3.05
C TYR A 350 -15.06 12.64 -4.09
N GLU A 351 -16.32 12.93 -3.78
CA GLU A 351 -17.42 13.01 -4.73
C GLU A 351 -17.68 14.50 -4.96
N ILE A 352 -17.47 14.98 -6.19
CA ILE A 352 -17.54 16.39 -6.56
C ILE A 352 -18.59 16.56 -7.64
N LYS A 353 -19.49 17.53 -7.50
CA LYS A 353 -20.47 17.86 -8.52
C LYS A 353 -19.74 18.20 -9.82
N SER A 354 -20.11 17.60 -10.93
CA SER A 354 -19.30 17.60 -12.16
C SER A 354 -18.94 19.01 -12.64
N GLU A 355 -19.86 19.97 -12.49
CA GLU A 355 -19.67 21.38 -12.85
C GLU A 355 -18.66 22.15 -11.97
N GLN A 356 -18.36 21.64 -10.77
CA GLN A 356 -17.42 22.28 -9.82
C GLN A 356 -16.00 21.72 -9.93
N THR A 357 -15.80 20.58 -10.59
CA THR A 357 -14.52 19.86 -10.61
C THR A 357 -13.36 20.72 -11.12
N GLU A 358 -13.56 21.49 -12.21
CA GLU A 358 -12.53 22.36 -12.80
C GLU A 358 -12.06 23.46 -11.82
N LYS A 359 -12.97 24.01 -11.01
CA LYS A 359 -12.64 25.01 -9.99
C LYS A 359 -11.96 24.37 -8.78
N VAL A 360 -12.50 23.25 -8.31
CA VAL A 360 -12.22 22.71 -6.98
C VAL A 360 -10.97 21.83 -6.97
N ALA A 361 -10.77 21.02 -8.01
CA ALA A 361 -9.65 20.08 -8.04
C ALA A 361 -8.27 20.78 -7.93
N PRO A 362 -7.99 21.88 -8.67
CA PRO A 362 -6.75 22.63 -8.49
C PRO A 362 -6.59 23.22 -7.07
N ALA A 363 -7.69 23.66 -6.46
CA ALA A 363 -7.66 24.21 -5.10
C ALA A 363 -7.35 23.14 -4.05
N ILE A 364 -8.00 21.97 -4.10
CA ILE A 364 -7.72 20.84 -3.21
C ILE A 364 -6.28 20.36 -3.37
N LYS A 365 -5.83 20.17 -4.63
CA LYS A 365 -4.44 19.82 -4.96
C LYS A 365 -3.48 20.81 -4.31
N LYS A 366 -3.71 22.11 -4.49
CA LYS A 366 -2.84 23.15 -3.91
C LYS A 366 -2.81 23.10 -2.38
N ILE A 367 -3.94 22.87 -1.72
CA ILE A 367 -4.00 22.74 -0.26
C ILE A 367 -3.17 21.55 0.20
N MET A 368 -3.28 20.39 -0.46
CA MET A 368 -2.50 19.20 -0.14
C MET A 368 -0.99 19.46 -0.31
N GLU A 369 -0.58 20.11 -1.40
CA GLU A 369 0.82 20.41 -1.71
C GLU A 369 1.44 21.48 -0.79
N THR A 370 0.62 22.23 -0.04
CA THR A 370 1.07 23.36 0.81
C THR A 370 0.78 23.17 2.30
N VAL A 371 0.55 21.92 2.73
CA VAL A 371 0.42 21.60 4.16
C VAL A 371 1.65 22.09 4.94
N LEU A 372 2.83 21.79 4.40
CA LEU A 372 4.12 22.31 4.85
C LEU A 372 4.66 23.31 3.82
N SER A 373 5.28 24.38 4.30
CA SER A 373 5.96 25.36 3.45
C SER A 373 7.27 24.80 2.87
N PRO A 374 7.78 25.35 1.76
CA PRO A 374 9.08 24.93 1.21
C PRO A 374 10.24 25.03 2.21
N LYS A 375 10.16 25.95 3.18
CA LYS A 375 11.16 26.06 4.24
C LYS A 375 11.08 24.88 5.22
N GLU A 376 9.87 24.44 5.55
CA GLU A 376 9.66 23.29 6.45
C GLU A 376 10.05 21.95 5.80
N THR A 377 10.03 21.88 4.47
CA THR A 377 10.41 20.68 3.70
C THR A 377 11.83 20.73 3.11
N GLU A 378 12.69 21.66 3.55
CA GLU A 378 14.05 21.83 3.01
C GLU A 378 14.07 21.98 1.47
N GLY A 379 13.03 22.60 0.91
CA GLY A 379 12.84 22.80 -0.52
C GLY A 379 12.26 21.60 -1.27
N VAL A 380 12.05 20.44 -0.61
CA VAL A 380 11.43 19.27 -1.24
C VAL A 380 9.98 19.60 -1.63
N PRO A 381 9.61 19.56 -2.91
CA PRO A 381 8.24 19.83 -3.32
C PRO A 381 7.34 18.68 -2.86
N ILE A 382 6.20 18.98 -2.26
CA ILE A 382 5.13 17.99 -2.06
C ILE A 382 4.23 18.06 -3.29
N VAL A 383 3.98 16.91 -3.92
CA VAL A 383 3.25 16.82 -5.19
C VAL A 383 2.04 15.92 -5.02
N THR A 384 0.90 16.35 -5.52
CA THR A 384 -0.35 15.58 -5.48
C THR A 384 -0.83 15.30 -6.91
N GLY A 385 -1.00 14.02 -7.24
CA GLY A 385 -1.68 13.60 -8.47
C GLY A 385 -3.19 13.71 -8.29
N VAL A 386 -3.88 14.10 -9.35
CA VAL A 386 -5.36 14.15 -9.37
C VAL A 386 -5.85 13.21 -10.45
N SER A 387 -6.86 12.40 -10.13
CA SER A 387 -7.57 11.58 -11.11
C SER A 387 -9.07 11.74 -10.94
N VAL A 388 -9.81 11.80 -12.04
CA VAL A 388 -11.27 12.00 -12.05
C VAL A 388 -11.94 10.94 -12.91
N GLY A 389 -13.11 10.46 -12.47
CA GLY A 389 -13.90 9.52 -13.25
C GLY A 389 -15.29 9.27 -12.66
N GLU A 390 -16.14 8.56 -13.40
CA GLU A 390 -17.46 8.15 -12.93
C GLU A 390 -17.39 7.00 -11.91
N ASN A 391 -16.31 6.22 -11.96
CA ASN A 391 -16.03 5.13 -11.03
C ASN A 391 -14.56 5.12 -10.61
N TRP A 392 -14.27 4.49 -9.48
CA TRP A 392 -12.93 4.50 -8.88
C TRP A 392 -11.91 3.65 -9.64
N GLY A 393 -12.36 2.68 -10.45
CA GLY A 393 -11.48 1.78 -11.20
C GLY A 393 -11.02 2.32 -12.55
N GLU A 394 -11.63 3.38 -13.05
CA GLU A 394 -11.41 3.94 -14.40
C GLU A 394 -11.20 5.47 -14.36
N MET A 395 -10.72 6.00 -13.23
CA MET A 395 -10.34 7.41 -13.16
C MET A 395 -9.13 7.70 -14.05
N GLU A 396 -9.16 8.83 -14.73
CA GLU A 396 -8.07 9.30 -15.59
C GLU A 396 -7.36 10.51 -14.96
N GLY A 397 -6.09 10.70 -15.31
CA GLY A 397 -5.30 11.82 -14.82
C GLY A 397 -5.94 13.16 -15.18
N TYR A 398 -6.12 14.01 -14.17
CA TYR A 398 -6.77 15.31 -14.28
C TYR A 398 -5.71 16.40 -14.05
N ASN A 399 -5.35 17.14 -15.11
CA ASN A 399 -4.27 18.12 -15.07
C ASN A 399 -4.74 19.50 -14.60
#